data_AF-A0A923LA69-F1
#
_entry.id   AF-A0A923LA69-F1
#
_cell.length_a   1.000
_cell.length_b   1.000
_cell.length_c   1.000
_cell.angle_alpha   90.00
_cell.angle_beta   90.00
_cell.angle_gamma   90.00
#
_symmetry.space_group_name_H-M   'P 1'
#
loop_
_entity.id
_entity.type
_entity.pdbx_description
1 polymer ?
#
loop_
_entity_poly.entity_id
_entity_poly.type
_entity_poly.pdbx_seq_one_letter_code
_entity_poly.pdbx_strand_id
1 'polypeptide(L)' 'MSFIPTGSISAANIQEYLSFNRIIACGGSWMVKDAFIKAGNFAEIRRLTRKAVNLVQQPVRYQEK' A
#
# COMPACT_ATOMS: atom_id res chain seq x y z
N MET A 1 17.44 5.08 -12.22
CA MET A 1 17.51 4.50 -10.86
C MET A 1 16.09 4.49 -10.29
N SER A 2 15.62 3.31 -9.87
CA SER A 2 14.26 3.12 -9.34
C SER A 2 14.32 2.70 -7.86
N PHE A 3 13.30 3.03 -7.08
CA PHE A 3 13.26 2.83 -5.64
C PHE A 3 11.98 2.11 -5.19
N ILE A 4 12.07 1.45 -4.03
CA ILE A 4 10.95 0.80 -3.33
C ILE A 4 11.00 1.24 -1.86
N PRO A 5 10.24 2.27 -1.44
CA PRO A 5 10.13 2.65 -0.04
C PRO A 5 9.39 1.57 0.75
N THR A 6 9.94 1.17 1.89
CA THR A 6 9.43 0.07 2.73
C THR A 6 9.08 0.48 4.16
N GLY A 7 9.49 1.68 4.59
CA GLY A 7 9.25 2.22 5.94
C GLY A 7 8.10 3.22 5.96
N SER A 8 7.26 3.15 7.00
CA SER A 8 6.17 4.12 7.26
C SER A 8 5.09 4.24 6.16
N ILE A 9 5.01 3.29 5.24
CA ILE A 9 3.91 3.22 4.26
C ILE A 9 2.61 2.79 4.96
N SER A 10 1.51 3.41 4.57
CA SER A 10 0.16 3.12 5.03
C SER A 10 -0.87 3.40 3.95
N ALA A 11 -2.12 3.07 4.21
CA ALA A 11 -3.24 3.44 3.34
C ALA A 11 -3.38 4.95 3.10
N ALA A 12 -2.82 5.80 3.97
CA ALA A 12 -2.92 7.25 3.87
C ALA A 12 -1.91 7.87 2.91
N ASN A 13 -0.74 7.25 2.71
CA ASN A 13 0.38 7.85 1.95
C ASN A 13 0.83 7.02 0.74
N ILE A 14 0.37 5.77 0.57
CA ILE A 14 0.82 4.91 -0.54
C ILE A 14 0.63 5.54 -1.92
N GLN A 15 -0.48 6.26 -2.15
CA GLN A 15 -0.74 6.91 -3.44
C GLN A 15 0.24 8.05 -3.72
N GLU A 16 0.63 8.80 -2.69
CA GLU A 16 1.60 9.88 -2.80
C GLU A 16 2.95 9.32 -3.25
N TYR A 17 3.43 8.25 -2.60
CA TYR A 17 4.68 7.58 -3.00
C TYR A 17 4.62 7.02 -4.42
N LEU A 18 3.52 6.36 -4.79
CA LEU A 18 3.37 5.77 -6.13
C LEU A 18 3.16 6.81 -7.24
N SER A 19 2.87 8.08 -6.90
CA SER A 19 2.77 9.16 -7.89
C SER A 19 4.13 9.57 -8.46
N PHE A 20 5.23 9.24 -7.77
CA PHE A 20 6.58 9.58 -8.22
C PHE A 20 7.10 8.56 -9.26
N ASN A 21 7.55 9.04 -10.42
CA ASN A 21 7.99 8.16 -11.52
C ASN A 21 9.17 7.23 -11.20
N ARG A 22 9.96 7.54 -10.16
CA ARG A 22 11.10 6.73 -9.72
C ARG A 22 10.69 5.62 -8.75
N ILE A 23 9.44 5.61 -8.28
CA ILE A 23 8.91 4.61 -7.35
C ILE A 23 8.14 3.56 -8.14
N ILE A 24 8.62 2.33 -8.11
CA ILE A 24 8.03 1.22 -8.87
C ILE A 24 7.09 0.33 -8.02
N ALA A 25 7.23 0.42 -6.70
CA ALA A 25 6.41 -0.30 -5.72
C ALA A 25 6.57 0.36 -4.34
N CYS A 26 5.68 0.04 -3.40
CA CYS A 26 5.82 0.40 -1.99
C CYS A 26 5.62 -0.84 -1.12
N GLY A 27 6.43 -0.98 -0.07
CA GLY A 27 6.29 -2.01 0.94
C GLY A 27 5.81 -1.43 2.27
N GLY A 28 5.01 -2.18 3.01
CA GLY A 28 4.70 -1.86 4.40
C GLY A 28 3.91 -2.97 5.07
N SER A 29 3.95 -3.01 6.40
CA SER A 29 3.40 -4.12 7.21
C SER A 29 2.00 -3.83 7.76
N TRP A 30 1.39 -2.68 7.45
CA TRP A 30 0.14 -2.24 8.09
C TRP A 30 -1.06 -3.19 7.85
N MET A 31 -1.07 -3.91 6.73
CA MET A 31 -2.09 -4.90 6.37
C MET A 31 -1.79 -6.32 6.88
N VAL A 32 -0.54 -6.59 7.30
CA VAL A 32 -0.06 -7.88 7.81
C VAL A 32 0.62 -7.68 9.16
N LYS A 33 -0.12 -7.16 10.15
CA LYS A 33 0.40 -6.95 11.51
C LYS A 33 0.64 -8.29 12.19
N ASP A 34 1.73 -8.37 12.96
CA ASP A 34 2.09 -9.54 13.78
C ASP A 34 0.94 -9.99 14.70
N ALA A 35 0.20 -9.05 15.28
CA ALA A 35 -0.98 -9.34 16.09
C ALA A 35 -2.08 -10.12 15.32
N PHE A 36 -2.29 -9.83 14.03
CA PHE A 36 -3.27 -10.57 13.23
C PHE A 36 -2.79 -11.98 12.90
N ILE A 37 -1.48 -12.16 12.67
CA ILE A 37 -0.89 -13.48 12.44
C ILE A 37 -1.02 -14.33 13.71
N LYS A 38 -0.59 -13.78 14.86
CA LYS A 38 -0.65 -14.47 16.16
C LYS A 38 -2.08 -14.83 16.57
N ALA A 39 -3.06 -14.00 16.21
CA ALA A 39 -4.48 -14.27 16.45
C ALA A 39 -5.15 -15.15 15.38
N GLY A 40 -4.43 -15.59 14.34
CA GLY A 40 -5.01 -16.35 13.22
C GLY A 40 -6.03 -15.56 12.39
N ASN A 41 -6.05 -14.23 12.49
CA ASN A 41 -7.04 -13.36 11.86
C ASN A 41 -6.70 -13.07 10.39
N PHE A 42 -6.66 -14.12 9.57
CA PHE A 42 -6.38 -14.02 8.13
C PHE A 42 -7.51 -13.34 7.36
N ALA A 43 -8.73 -13.36 7.89
CA ALA A 43 -9.86 -12.62 7.32
C ALA A 43 -9.60 -11.10 7.32
N GLU A 44 -9.07 -10.57 8.42
CA GLU A 44 -8.71 -9.16 8.53
C GLU A 44 -7.52 -8.80 7.63
N ILE A 45 -6.49 -9.66 7.56
CA ILE A 45 -5.36 -9.50 6.63
C ILE A 45 -5.88 -9.41 5.19
N ARG A 46 -6.77 -10.33 4.79
CA ARG A 46 -7.38 -10.33 3.45
C ARG A 46 -8.16 -9.04 3.20
N ARG A 47 -8.95 -8.58 4.16
CA ARG A 47 -9.74 -7.35 4.07
C ARG A 47 -8.86 -6.12 3.86
N LEU A 48 -7.80 -5.98 4.67
CA LEU A 48 -6.85 -4.87 4.59
C LEU A 48 -6.02 -4.91 3.31
N THR A 49 -5.59 -6.09 2.88
CA THR A 49 -4.86 -6.28 1.63
C THR A 49 -5.71 -5.87 0.43
N ARG A 50 -6.98 -6.31 0.36
CA ARG A 50 -7.91 -5.88 -0.68
C ARG A 50 -8.13 -4.37 -0.67
N LYS A 51 -8.26 -3.76 0.52
CA LYS A 51 -8.36 -2.30 0.63
C LYS A 51 -7.11 -1.60 0.07
N ALA A 52 -5.91 -2.09 0.38
CA ALA A 52 -4.66 -1.54 -0.14
C ALA A 52 -4.58 -1.61 -1.68
N VAL A 53 -4.94 -2.76 -2.26
CA VAL A 53 -4.98 -2.95 -3.72
C VAL A 53 -5.99 -1.99 -4.36
N ASN A 54 -7.20 -1.87 -3.81
CA ASN A 54 -8.22 -0.97 -4.33
C ASN A 54 -7.83 0.51 -4.26
N LEU A 55 -6.96 0.90 -3.31
CA LEU A 55 -6.46 2.27 -3.24
C LEU A 55 -5.52 2.61 -4.40
N VAL A 56 -4.78 1.63 -4.92
CA VAL A 56 -3.76 1.86 -5.97
C VAL A 56 -4.25 1.47 -7.37
N GLN A 57 -5.33 0.67 -7.47
CA GLN A 57 -5.97 0.31 -8.73
C GLN A 57 -6.99 1.35 -9.24
N GLN A 58 -7.31 2.39 -8.45
CA GLN A 58 -8.13 3.48 -8.97
C GLN A 58 -7.40 4.14 -10.15
N PRO A 59 -8.08 4.38 -11.29
CA PRO A 59 -7.44 4.99 -12.44
C PRO A 59 -6.83 6.32 -12.01
N VAL A 60 -5.52 6.46 -12.26
CA VAL A 60 -4.78 7.69 -12.03
C VAL A 60 -5.50 8.76 -12.84
N ARG A 61 -6.29 9.63 -12.18
CA ARG A 61 -6.80 10.83 -12.82
C ARG A 61 -5.57 11.67 -13.13
N TYR A 62 -5.17 11.72 -14.39
CA TYR A 62 -4.19 12.68 -14.86
C TYR A 62 -4.73 14.06 -14.51
N GLN A 63 -4.15 14.71 -13.50
CA GLN A 63 -4.38 16.12 -13.27
C GLN A 63 -3.47 16.82 -14.27
N GLU A 64 -4.06 17.44 -15.29
CA GLU A 64 -3.35 18.35 -16.17
C GLU A 64 -2.66 19.43 -15.33
N LYS A 65 -1.34 19.52 -15.44
CA LYS A 65 -0.56 20.72 -15.14
C LYS A 65 0.50 20.88 -16.22
#